data_AF-A0A8E0VI51-F1
#
_entry.id   AF-A0A8E0VI51-F1
#
_cell.length_a   1.000
_cell.length_b   1.000
_cell.length_c   1.000
_cell.angle_alpha   90.00
_cell.angle_beta   90.00
_cell.angle_gamma   90.00
#
_symmetry.space_group_name_H-M   'P 1'
#
loop_
_entity.id
_entity.type
_entity.pdbx_description
1 polymer ?
#
loop_
_entity_poly.entity_id
_entity_poly.type
_entity_poly.pdbx_seq_one_letter_code
_entity_poly.pdbx_strand_id
1 'polypeptide(L)'
;MPKFHKIVVEAGGDKPREHDRVVVYVAIQVNGELKSVGEILTFDLGHAEDFDIPKFVDHVVETMGLGEQCTVSVPSSLALTNADRKRWGLDLTSLDDELSLTFRLHDIQKIKQFWELSEPEKVLMTSIMKRRGNKLVKTKQYVRAFQTYKLGIKFLRGSVSVTVQSNSGGDQRHENTMLHSDGPRQLLNLCYSNAALCLLHLVSLLPASSSKRGTLGEPAQQMVLLCIKYCKLATELDPNYAKSWFRLAKAQALLGEYNAAIQSGERSLSCLKTYFSDAPECESLIREVQSSLSSWRIASIEASRQERVVVRQAVLRRYRDVGVWSDDDDDDEDAIEKIPISVWSNDLAANMMSLHEELEAFGEKMPEPSVSRSGRGGSRINSRLSTIQDEDSEMGE
;
A
#
# COMPACT_ATOMS: atom_id res chain seq x y z
N MET A 1 1.57 -27.50 -8.74
CA MET A 1 0.21 -27.94 -9.09
C MET A 1 0.20 -29.46 -8.96
N PRO A 2 -0.60 -30.05 -8.07
CA PRO A 2 -0.75 -31.51 -8.05
C PRO A 2 -1.31 -31.94 -9.41
N LYS A 3 -0.58 -32.79 -10.13
CA LYS A 3 -1.04 -33.37 -11.39
C LYS A 3 -2.06 -34.46 -11.04
N PHE A 4 -3.34 -34.10 -11.01
CA PHE A 4 -4.43 -35.06 -10.92
C PHE A 4 -5.12 -35.16 -12.29
N HIS A 5 -5.56 -36.36 -12.66
CA HIS A 5 -6.34 -36.56 -13.88
C HIS A 5 -7.82 -36.53 -13.50
N LYS A 6 -8.53 -35.52 -14.00
CA LYS A 6 -9.96 -35.32 -13.76
C LYS A 6 -10.75 -35.81 -14.97
N ILE A 7 -11.66 -36.75 -14.74
CA ILE A 7 -12.64 -37.22 -15.73
C ILE A 7 -14.00 -36.69 -15.29
N VAL A 8 -14.65 -35.92 -16.16
CA VAL A 8 -16.01 -35.41 -15.92
C VAL A 8 -17.00 -36.48 -16.37
N VAL A 9 -17.83 -36.95 -15.45
CA VAL A 9 -18.86 -37.98 -15.70
C VAL A 9 -20.17 -37.30 -16.09
N GLU A 10 -20.55 -36.25 -15.35
CA GLU A 10 -21.71 -35.40 -15.64
C GLU A 10 -21.28 -33.94 -15.58
N ALA A 11 -21.60 -33.15 -16.61
CA ALA A 11 -21.24 -31.74 -16.65
C ALA A 11 -22.17 -30.90 -15.76
N GLY A 12 -21.58 -30.00 -14.96
CA GLY A 12 -22.33 -29.04 -14.15
C GLY A 12 -22.51 -27.68 -14.81
N GLY A 13 -23.29 -26.83 -14.16
CA GLY A 13 -23.57 -25.45 -14.60
C GLY A 13 -22.63 -24.42 -13.98
N ASP A 14 -23.17 -23.62 -13.05
CA ASP A 14 -22.47 -22.50 -12.40
C ASP A 14 -21.25 -22.97 -11.59
N LYS A 15 -20.10 -22.30 -11.78
CA LYS A 15 -18.89 -22.57 -10.99
C LYS A 15 -18.90 -21.78 -9.67
N PRO A 16 -18.41 -22.38 -8.57
CA PRO A 16 -18.27 -21.68 -7.31
C PRO A 16 -17.15 -20.64 -7.39
N ARG A 17 -17.25 -19.56 -6.61
CA ARG A 17 -16.20 -18.55 -6.46
C ARG A 17 -15.44 -18.76 -5.16
N GLU A 18 -14.23 -18.24 -5.08
CA GLU A 18 -13.45 -18.25 -3.83
C GLU A 18 -14.27 -17.60 -2.71
N HIS A 19 -14.27 -18.25 -1.53
CA HIS A 19 -15.10 -17.95 -0.35
C HIS A 19 -16.59 -18.35 -0.41
N ASP A 20 -17.10 -18.89 -1.52
CA ASP A 20 -18.43 -19.48 -1.52
C ASP A 20 -18.43 -20.76 -0.67
N ARG A 21 -19.55 -21.00 0.02
CA ARG A 21 -19.75 -22.20 0.81
C ARG A 21 -20.25 -23.31 -0.11
N VAL A 22 -19.53 -24.42 -0.17
CA VAL A 22 -19.83 -25.54 -1.07
C VAL A 22 -20.18 -26.80 -0.28
N VAL A 23 -21.13 -27.58 -0.80
CA VAL A 23 -21.50 -28.90 -0.28
C VAL A 23 -21.18 -29.95 -1.34
N VAL A 24 -20.25 -30.84 -1.03
CA VAL A 24 -19.69 -31.83 -1.96
C VAL A 24 -19.82 -33.23 -1.37
N TYR A 25 -20.33 -34.16 -2.16
CA TYR A 25 -20.31 -35.58 -1.83
C TYR A 25 -19.04 -36.21 -2.37
N VAL A 26 -18.33 -36.96 -1.53
CA VAL A 26 -17.11 -37.68 -1.91
C VAL A 26 -17.31 -39.16 -1.69
N ALA A 27 -17.07 -39.93 -2.74
CA ALA A 27 -16.98 -41.38 -2.69
C ALA A 27 -15.55 -41.82 -3.03
N ILE A 28 -15.02 -42.77 -2.28
CA ILE A 28 -13.62 -43.19 -2.38
C ILE A 28 -13.56 -44.63 -2.84
N GLN A 29 -12.88 -44.86 -3.96
CA GLN A 29 -12.67 -46.17 -4.54
C GLN A 29 -11.16 -46.41 -4.71
N VAL A 30 -10.68 -47.54 -4.19
CA VAL A 30 -9.28 -47.97 -4.27
C VAL A 30 -9.23 -49.21 -5.14
N ASN A 31 -8.45 -49.20 -6.22
CA ASN A 31 -8.26 -50.36 -7.10
C ASN A 31 -9.58 -51.02 -7.56
N GLY A 32 -10.64 -50.22 -7.77
CA GLY A 32 -11.96 -50.73 -8.17
C GLY A 32 -12.88 -51.14 -7.01
N GLU A 33 -12.40 -51.21 -5.77
CA GLU A 33 -13.22 -51.50 -4.59
C GLU A 33 -13.64 -50.21 -3.86
N LEU A 34 -14.93 -50.11 -3.55
CA LEU A 34 -15.52 -48.93 -2.94
C LEU A 34 -15.32 -48.99 -1.42
N LYS A 35 -14.33 -48.23 -0.90
CA LYS A 35 -13.93 -48.27 0.51
C LYS A 35 -14.74 -47.31 1.40
N SER A 36 -15.21 -46.19 0.86
CA SER A 36 -16.02 -45.22 1.60
C SER A 36 -17.18 -44.72 0.74
N VAL A 37 -18.40 -44.90 1.26
CA VAL A 37 -19.65 -44.45 0.65
C VAL A 37 -19.99 -43.05 1.20
N GLY A 38 -19.76 -42.03 0.38
CA GLY A 38 -20.52 -40.78 0.41
C GLY A 38 -20.35 -39.89 1.64
N GLU A 39 -19.11 -39.49 1.97
CA GLU A 39 -18.92 -38.40 2.94
C GLU A 39 -19.43 -37.07 2.37
N ILE A 40 -20.19 -36.33 3.18
CA ILE A 40 -20.64 -34.98 2.86
C ILE A 40 -19.63 -33.98 3.42
N LEU A 41 -18.94 -33.27 2.54
CA LEU A 41 -18.00 -32.21 2.89
C LEU A 41 -18.66 -30.86 2.70
N THR A 42 -18.67 -30.05 3.76
CA THR A 42 -19.16 -28.66 3.72
C THR A 42 -18.05 -27.72 4.14
N PHE A 43 -17.60 -26.86 3.22
CA PHE A 43 -16.47 -25.95 3.46
C PHE A 43 -16.55 -24.69 2.61
N ASP A 44 -15.68 -23.72 2.92
CA ASP A 44 -15.56 -22.50 2.12
C ASP A 44 -14.43 -22.68 1.10
N LEU A 45 -14.75 -22.47 -0.19
CA LEU A 45 -13.81 -22.70 -1.28
C LEU A 45 -12.56 -21.84 -1.12
N GLY A 46 -11.38 -22.47 -1.23
CA GLY A 46 -10.07 -21.85 -1.05
C GLY A 46 -9.56 -21.86 0.40
N HIS A 47 -10.38 -22.35 1.33
CA HIS A 47 -10.09 -22.50 2.75
C HIS A 47 -10.47 -23.89 3.29
N ALA A 48 -10.39 -24.94 2.47
CA ALA A 48 -10.69 -26.32 2.88
C ALA A 48 -9.93 -26.74 4.16
N GLU A 49 -8.70 -26.28 4.32
CA GLU A 49 -7.89 -26.55 5.52
C GLU A 49 -8.50 -26.05 6.83
N ASP A 50 -9.33 -25.01 6.79
CA ASP A 50 -9.99 -24.48 8.00
C ASP A 50 -11.10 -25.45 8.49
N PHE A 51 -11.45 -26.45 7.68
CA PHE A 51 -12.46 -27.50 7.93
C PHE A 51 -11.82 -28.90 7.98
N ASP A 52 -10.50 -28.98 8.15
CA ASP A 52 -9.73 -30.24 8.13
C ASP A 52 -9.92 -31.03 6.82
N ILE A 53 -10.08 -30.33 5.70
CA ILE A 53 -10.21 -30.92 4.37
C ILE A 53 -8.91 -30.70 3.59
N PRO A 54 -8.42 -31.72 2.85
CA PRO A 54 -7.20 -31.59 2.05
C PRO A 54 -7.29 -30.48 1.00
N LYS A 55 -6.21 -29.69 0.87
CA LYS A 55 -6.09 -28.60 -0.13
C LYS A 55 -6.36 -29.03 -1.58
N PHE A 56 -6.11 -30.29 -1.93
CA PHE A 56 -6.34 -30.72 -3.31
C PHE A 56 -7.85 -30.76 -3.63
N VAL A 57 -8.72 -30.95 -2.64
CA VAL A 57 -10.18 -30.91 -2.81
C VAL A 57 -10.63 -29.51 -3.23
N ASP A 58 -10.05 -28.45 -2.66
CA ASP A 58 -10.28 -27.06 -3.09
C ASP A 58 -10.02 -26.92 -4.60
N HIS A 59 -8.87 -27.41 -5.08
CA HIS A 59 -8.49 -27.31 -6.49
C HIS A 59 -9.38 -28.13 -7.43
N VAL A 60 -9.88 -29.28 -6.98
CA VAL A 60 -10.84 -30.07 -7.75
C VAL A 60 -12.16 -29.32 -7.86
N VAL A 61 -12.71 -28.88 -6.73
CA VAL A 61 -14.04 -28.24 -6.66
C VAL A 61 -14.05 -26.87 -7.35
N GLU A 62 -12.95 -26.13 -7.35
CA GLU A 62 -12.79 -24.88 -8.12
C GLU A 62 -13.01 -25.08 -9.63
N THR A 63 -12.71 -26.28 -10.14
CA THR A 63 -12.92 -26.61 -11.56
C THR A 63 -14.30 -27.21 -11.86
N MET A 64 -15.11 -27.49 -10.84
CA MET A 64 -16.43 -28.13 -10.98
C MET A 64 -17.56 -27.11 -11.11
N GLY A 65 -18.60 -27.45 -11.89
CA GLY A 65 -19.88 -26.73 -11.90
C GLY A 65 -20.90 -27.34 -10.92
N LEU A 66 -21.93 -26.57 -10.56
CA LEU A 66 -23.05 -27.03 -9.73
C LEU A 66 -23.71 -28.24 -10.40
N GLY A 67 -23.89 -29.32 -9.64
CA GLY A 67 -24.43 -30.59 -10.13
C GLY A 67 -23.41 -31.49 -10.84
N GLU A 68 -22.17 -31.02 -11.07
CA GLU A 68 -21.13 -31.81 -11.75
C GLU A 68 -20.74 -33.03 -10.91
N GLN A 69 -20.56 -34.17 -11.60
CA GLN A 69 -19.92 -35.35 -11.05
C GLN A 69 -18.59 -35.59 -11.77
N CYS A 70 -17.49 -35.65 -11.02
CA CYS A 70 -16.17 -35.93 -11.58
C CYS A 70 -15.44 -37.01 -10.78
N THR A 71 -14.71 -37.86 -11.49
CA THR A 71 -13.80 -38.84 -10.89
C THR A 71 -12.38 -38.36 -11.10
N VAL A 72 -11.63 -38.29 -10.01
CA VAL A 72 -10.24 -37.83 -9.98
C VAL A 72 -9.36 -39.00 -9.58
N SER A 73 -8.43 -39.38 -10.46
CA SER A 73 -7.38 -40.34 -10.10
C SER A 73 -6.20 -39.59 -9.51
N VAL A 74 -5.81 -40.00 -8.30
CA VAL A 74 -4.68 -39.44 -7.56
C VAL A 74 -3.76 -40.60 -7.19
N PRO A 75 -2.46 -40.53 -7.51
CA PRO A 75 -1.52 -41.51 -7.00
C PRO A 75 -1.46 -41.40 -5.47
N SER A 76 -1.48 -42.52 -4.74
CA SER A 76 -1.50 -42.55 -3.27
C SER A 76 -0.30 -41.88 -2.58
N SER A 77 0.71 -41.48 -3.35
CA SER A 77 1.85 -40.67 -2.91
C SER A 77 1.56 -39.16 -2.79
N LEU A 78 0.43 -38.67 -3.31
CA LEU A 78 0.14 -37.24 -3.39
C LEU A 78 -0.82 -36.75 -2.29
N ALA A 79 -0.30 -35.89 -1.42
CA ALA A 79 -1.03 -34.89 -0.62
C ALA A 79 -2.07 -35.35 0.43
N LEU A 80 -2.12 -36.63 0.78
CA LEU A 80 -2.93 -37.12 1.92
C LEU A 80 -2.06 -37.24 3.18
N THR A 81 -2.37 -36.44 4.18
CA THR A 81 -1.76 -36.53 5.52
C THR A 81 -2.16 -37.86 6.16
N ASN A 82 -1.37 -38.39 7.09
CA ASN A 82 -1.74 -39.62 7.83
C ASN A 82 -3.11 -39.48 8.53
N ALA A 83 -3.49 -38.26 8.93
CA ALA A 83 -4.81 -37.96 9.47
C ALA A 83 -5.94 -38.11 8.41
N ASP A 84 -5.69 -37.68 7.18
CA ASP A 84 -6.64 -37.78 6.07
C ASP A 84 -6.83 -39.25 5.66
N ARG A 85 -5.74 -40.03 5.66
CA ARG A 85 -5.79 -41.48 5.41
C ARG A 85 -6.64 -42.20 6.44
N LYS A 86 -6.46 -41.86 7.72
CA LYS A 86 -7.27 -42.42 8.80
C LYS A 86 -8.75 -42.03 8.68
N ARG A 87 -9.03 -40.76 8.36
CA ARG A 87 -10.39 -40.25 8.17
C ARG A 87 -11.13 -40.99 7.05
N TRP A 88 -10.41 -41.31 5.97
CA TRP A 88 -10.98 -41.95 4.79
C TRP A 88 -10.84 -43.48 4.77
N GLY A 89 -10.41 -44.09 5.88
CA GLY A 89 -10.28 -45.56 5.99
C GLY A 89 -9.18 -46.15 5.10
N LEU A 90 -8.15 -45.36 4.76
CA LEU A 90 -7.05 -45.73 3.87
C LEU A 90 -5.82 -46.31 4.60
N ASP A 91 -5.92 -46.61 5.90
CA ASP A 91 -4.80 -47.03 6.76
C ASP A 91 -4.07 -48.32 6.31
N LEU A 92 -4.69 -49.15 5.45
CA LEU A 92 -4.16 -50.42 4.96
C LEU A 92 -3.73 -50.40 3.48
N THR A 93 -3.70 -49.22 2.86
CA THR A 93 -3.52 -49.08 1.40
C THR A 93 -2.06 -48.80 1.07
N SER A 94 -1.49 -49.55 0.12
CA SER A 94 -0.08 -49.46 -0.26
C SER A 94 0.22 -48.13 -0.98
N LEU A 95 1.47 -47.66 -0.94
CA LEU A 95 1.86 -46.36 -1.53
C LEU A 95 1.67 -46.30 -3.05
N ASP A 96 1.56 -47.45 -3.72
CA ASP A 96 1.47 -47.60 -5.17
C ASP A 96 0.04 -47.77 -5.69
N ASP A 97 -0.97 -47.79 -4.81
CA ASP A 97 -2.36 -47.97 -5.22
C ASP A 97 -2.91 -46.71 -5.90
N GLU A 98 -3.66 -46.90 -7.00
CA GLU A 98 -4.36 -45.80 -7.67
C GLU A 98 -5.67 -45.50 -6.90
N LEU A 99 -5.74 -44.30 -6.34
CA LEU A 99 -6.92 -43.81 -5.64
C LEU A 99 -7.84 -43.10 -6.64
N SER A 100 -9.06 -43.60 -6.79
CA SER A 100 -10.11 -42.94 -7.57
C SER A 100 -11.13 -42.30 -6.63
N LEU A 101 -11.19 -40.97 -6.64
CA LEU A 101 -12.10 -40.16 -5.83
C LEU A 101 -13.20 -39.62 -6.71
N THR A 102 -14.45 -39.98 -6.43
CA THR A 102 -15.61 -39.44 -7.14
C THR A 102 -16.23 -38.32 -6.31
N PHE A 103 -16.21 -37.11 -6.87
CA PHE A 103 -16.78 -35.90 -6.29
C PHE A 103 -18.09 -35.57 -6.99
N ARG A 104 -19.10 -35.15 -6.23
CA ARG A 104 -20.34 -34.58 -6.75
C ARG A 104 -20.65 -33.26 -6.04
N LEU A 105 -20.64 -32.15 -6.78
CA LEU A 105 -20.96 -30.82 -6.23
C LEU A 105 -22.47 -30.65 -6.17
N HIS A 106 -23.04 -30.65 -4.97
CA HIS A 106 -24.49 -30.63 -4.78
C HIS A 106 -25.06 -29.23 -4.62
N ASP A 107 -24.42 -28.39 -3.80
CA ASP A 107 -24.91 -27.04 -3.51
C ASP A 107 -23.77 -26.02 -3.45
N ILE A 108 -24.07 -24.80 -3.88
CA ILE A 108 -23.18 -23.63 -3.83
C ILE A 108 -23.94 -22.48 -3.17
N GLN A 109 -23.61 -22.21 -1.92
CA GLN A 109 -24.10 -21.07 -1.16
C GLN A 109 -23.18 -19.88 -1.40
N LYS A 110 -23.61 -18.99 -2.31
CA LYS A 110 -22.88 -17.76 -2.64
C LYS A 110 -22.71 -16.91 -1.39
N ILE A 111 -21.54 -16.27 -1.24
CA ILE A 111 -21.31 -15.39 -0.11
C ILE A 111 -22.35 -14.27 -0.08
N LYS A 112 -23.01 -14.11 1.08
CA LYS A 112 -24.02 -13.07 1.29
C LYS A 112 -23.43 -11.68 1.00
N GLN A 113 -24.21 -10.82 0.37
CA GLN A 113 -23.81 -9.44 0.13
C GLN A 113 -23.86 -8.62 1.42
N PHE A 114 -23.17 -7.47 1.46
CA PHE A 114 -23.08 -6.68 2.69
C PHE A 114 -24.43 -6.15 3.19
N TRP A 115 -25.44 -6.01 2.33
CA TRP A 115 -26.80 -5.61 2.72
C TRP A 115 -27.67 -6.78 3.22
N GLU A 116 -27.27 -8.02 2.96
CA GLU A 116 -27.95 -9.24 3.41
C GLU A 116 -27.47 -9.70 4.80
N LEU A 117 -26.40 -9.08 5.30
CA LEU A 117 -25.81 -9.39 6.59
C LEU A 117 -26.31 -8.43 7.66
N SER A 118 -26.63 -8.95 8.84
CA SER A 118 -26.82 -8.16 10.04
C SER A 118 -25.48 -7.56 10.52
N GLU A 119 -25.53 -6.46 11.28
CA GLU A 119 -24.32 -5.83 11.83
C GLU A 119 -23.38 -6.80 12.60
N PRO A 120 -23.85 -7.68 13.51
CA PRO A 120 -22.96 -8.65 14.16
C PRO A 120 -22.39 -9.68 13.18
N GLU A 121 -23.14 -10.09 12.16
CA GLU A 121 -22.64 -10.98 11.11
C GLU A 121 -21.54 -10.31 10.26
N LYS A 122 -21.65 -9.01 9.96
CA LYS A 122 -20.61 -8.26 9.24
C LYS A 122 -19.30 -8.22 10.02
N VAL A 123 -19.37 -7.99 11.34
CA VAL A 123 -18.21 -7.99 12.23
C VAL A 123 -17.59 -9.38 12.28
N LEU A 124 -18.41 -10.43 12.47
CA LEU A 124 -17.94 -11.81 12.48
C LEU A 124 -17.27 -12.19 11.16
N MET A 125 -17.93 -11.95 10.02
CA MET A 125 -17.41 -12.25 8.70
C MET A 125 -16.07 -11.54 8.45
N THR A 126 -15.96 -10.26 8.84
CA THR A 126 -14.71 -9.53 8.70
C THR A 126 -13.60 -10.07 9.59
N SER A 127 -13.93 -10.54 10.79
CA SER A 127 -12.95 -11.20 11.69
C SER A 127 -12.42 -12.50 11.07
N ILE A 128 -13.29 -13.27 10.40
CA ILE A 128 -12.94 -14.50 9.67
C ILE A 128 -12.02 -14.15 8.50
N MET A 129 -12.38 -13.13 7.70
CA MET A 129 -11.55 -12.66 6.58
C MET A 129 -10.18 -12.15 7.04
N LYS A 130 -10.10 -11.42 8.15
CA LYS A 130 -8.83 -10.99 8.77
C LYS A 130 -7.95 -12.19 9.10
N ARG A 131 -8.51 -13.22 9.75
CA ARG A 131 -7.78 -14.43 10.15
C ARG A 131 -7.26 -15.20 8.92
N ARG A 132 -8.10 -15.36 7.90
CA ARG A 132 -7.76 -16.01 6.62
C ARG A 132 -6.67 -15.24 5.88
N GLY A 133 -6.79 -13.92 5.77
CA GLY A 133 -5.77 -13.05 5.19
C GLY A 133 -4.43 -13.20 5.91
N ASN A 134 -4.43 -13.22 7.25
CA ASN A 134 -3.18 -13.39 8.02
C ASN A 134 -2.50 -14.75 7.74
N LYS A 135 -3.28 -15.83 7.56
CA LYS A 135 -2.77 -17.15 7.15
C LYS A 135 -2.13 -17.08 5.75
N LEU A 136 -2.77 -16.40 4.80
CA LEU A 136 -2.25 -16.22 3.44
C LEU A 136 -0.99 -15.34 3.36
N VAL A 137 -0.90 -14.31 4.20
CA VAL A 137 0.32 -13.48 4.32
C VAL A 137 1.50 -14.34 4.80
N LYS A 138 1.27 -15.23 5.78
CA LYS A 138 2.31 -16.16 6.26
C LYS A 138 2.78 -17.13 5.17
N THR A 139 1.88 -17.55 4.28
CA THR A 139 2.22 -18.40 3.12
C THR A 139 2.72 -17.60 1.91
N LYS A 140 2.96 -16.29 2.05
CA LYS A 140 3.43 -15.36 1.01
C LYS A 140 2.49 -15.25 -0.21
N GLN A 141 1.22 -15.63 -0.07
CA GLN A 141 0.21 -15.50 -1.12
C GLN A 141 -0.45 -14.11 -1.06
N TYR A 142 0.33 -13.06 -1.34
CA TYR A 142 -0.10 -11.66 -1.12
C TYR A 142 -1.29 -11.23 -1.97
N VAL A 143 -1.43 -11.73 -3.20
CA VAL A 143 -2.57 -11.41 -4.09
C VAL A 143 -3.89 -11.92 -3.48
N ARG A 144 -3.92 -13.20 -3.08
CA ARG A 144 -5.09 -13.80 -2.43
C ARG A 144 -5.37 -13.14 -1.08
N ALA A 145 -4.32 -12.91 -0.28
CA ALA A 145 -4.45 -12.20 1.00
C ALA A 145 -5.10 -10.82 0.82
N PHE A 146 -4.65 -10.04 -0.16
CA PHE A 146 -5.22 -8.74 -0.49
C PHE A 146 -6.72 -8.82 -0.84
N GLN A 147 -7.12 -9.80 -1.64
CA GLN A 147 -8.52 -10.01 -2.01
C GLN A 147 -9.37 -10.35 -0.78
N THR A 148 -8.88 -11.20 0.14
CA THR A 148 -9.59 -11.51 1.39
C THR A 148 -9.79 -10.28 2.28
N TYR A 149 -8.77 -9.43 2.46
CA TYR A 149 -8.91 -8.20 3.22
C TYR A 149 -9.85 -7.21 2.53
N LYS A 150 -9.80 -7.10 1.19
CA LYS A 150 -10.72 -6.26 0.41
C LYS A 150 -12.17 -6.68 0.61
N LEU A 151 -12.43 -7.98 0.69
CA LEU A 151 -13.76 -8.52 0.98
C LEU A 151 -14.20 -8.17 2.41
N GLY A 152 -13.32 -8.31 3.39
CA GLY A 152 -13.58 -7.86 4.77
C GLY A 152 -13.90 -6.37 4.87
N ILE A 153 -13.13 -5.53 4.16
CA ILE A 153 -13.39 -4.08 4.06
C ILE A 153 -14.78 -3.83 3.45
N LYS A 154 -15.19 -4.57 2.41
CA LYS A 154 -16.50 -4.42 1.77
C LYS A 154 -17.66 -4.65 2.75
N PHE A 155 -17.50 -5.57 3.73
CA PHE A 155 -18.55 -5.85 4.71
C PHE A 155 -18.73 -4.76 5.77
N LEU A 156 -17.64 -4.21 6.29
CA LEU A 156 -17.69 -3.19 7.36
C LEU A 156 -17.69 -1.75 6.86
N ARG A 157 -17.38 -1.50 5.59
CA ARG A 157 -17.37 -0.15 5.05
C ARG A 157 -18.80 0.43 5.05
N GLY A 158 -19.00 1.51 5.79
CA GLY A 158 -20.30 2.17 5.92
C GLY A 158 -21.24 1.51 6.93
N SER A 159 -20.79 0.51 7.68
CA SER A 159 -21.56 -0.06 8.80
C SER A 159 -21.74 0.96 9.92
N VAL A 160 -22.93 1.01 10.50
CA VAL A 160 -23.26 1.85 11.66
C VAL A 160 -22.35 1.51 12.84
N SER A 161 -21.97 0.24 12.97
CA SER A 161 -21.06 -0.25 14.00
C SER A 161 -19.65 0.37 13.94
N VAL A 162 -19.28 1.00 12.82
CA VAL A 162 -18.01 1.72 12.63
C VAL A 162 -18.18 3.23 12.92
N THR A 163 -19.38 3.79 12.81
CA THR A 163 -19.64 5.22 12.99
C THR A 163 -20.00 5.60 14.42
N VAL A 164 -20.55 4.68 15.22
CA VAL A 164 -20.90 4.94 16.62
C VAL A 164 -19.62 5.09 17.45
N GLN A 165 -19.25 6.34 17.72
CA GLN A 165 -18.45 6.67 18.89
C GLN A 165 -19.34 6.48 20.11
N SER A 166 -18.86 5.70 21.08
CA SER A 166 -19.42 5.72 22.43
C SER A 166 -19.18 7.12 23.00
N ASN A 167 -20.16 8.02 22.82
CA ASN A 167 -20.33 9.22 23.64
C ASN A 167 -20.76 8.81 25.06
N SER A 168 -19.92 8.05 25.75
CA SER A 168 -20.03 7.83 27.19
C SER A 168 -18.77 8.39 27.82
N GLY A 169 -18.85 9.66 28.19
CA GLY A 169 -17.94 10.25 29.17
C GLY A 169 -18.13 9.58 30.54
N GLY A 170 -17.03 9.45 31.28
CA GLY A 170 -16.90 8.71 32.54
C GLY A 170 -16.43 7.28 32.26
N ASP A 171 -15.30 6.79 32.74
CA ASP A 171 -14.57 7.13 33.94
C ASP A 171 -13.09 6.74 33.77
N GLN A 172 -12.18 7.49 34.37
CA GLN A 172 -10.78 7.06 34.47
C GLN A 172 -10.70 5.91 35.45
N ARG A 173 -10.10 4.78 35.06
CA ARG A 173 -9.11 4.01 35.86
C ARG A 173 -8.75 2.68 35.18
N HIS A 174 -7.44 2.47 35.11
CA HIS A 174 -6.67 1.22 35.01
C HIS A 174 -7.42 -0.09 34.69
N GLU A 175 -6.92 -0.86 33.71
CA GLU A 175 -6.06 -2.02 33.99
C GLU A 175 -5.60 -2.72 32.71
N ASN A 176 -4.35 -3.18 32.74
CA ASN A 176 -3.77 -4.12 31.81
C ASN A 176 -4.62 -5.39 31.76
N THR A 177 -5.41 -5.59 30.71
CA THR A 177 -5.94 -6.90 30.33
C THR A 177 -6.15 -6.96 28.82
N MET A 178 -5.38 -7.84 28.19
CA MET A 178 -5.72 -8.66 27.03
C MET A 178 -6.95 -8.28 26.15
N LEU A 179 -6.66 -8.03 24.87
CA LEU A 179 -7.15 -8.80 23.70
C LEU A 179 -8.67 -8.99 23.43
N HIS A 180 -9.60 -8.46 24.21
CA HIS A 180 -11.03 -8.74 24.01
C HIS A 180 -11.94 -7.52 24.13
N SER A 181 -11.88 -6.65 23.12
CA SER A 181 -13.00 -5.85 22.61
C SER A 181 -12.53 -5.06 21.37
N ASP A 182 -12.07 -5.77 20.33
CA ASP A 182 -11.76 -5.15 19.03
C ASP A 182 -13.08 -4.56 18.48
N GLY A 183 -13.31 -3.27 18.71
CA GLY A 183 -14.46 -2.59 18.14
C GLY A 183 -14.48 -2.73 16.61
N PRO A 184 -15.64 -2.71 15.95
CA PRO A 184 -15.73 -2.83 14.48
C PRO A 184 -14.85 -1.82 13.74
N ARG A 185 -14.59 -0.65 14.34
CA ARG A 185 -13.60 0.35 13.89
C ARG A 185 -12.17 -0.18 13.87
N GLN A 186 -11.70 -0.77 14.96
CA GLN A 186 -10.34 -1.34 15.05
C GLN A 186 -10.19 -2.50 14.08
N LEU A 187 -11.20 -3.35 13.95
CA LEU A 187 -11.20 -4.44 12.98
C LEU A 187 -11.06 -3.93 11.54
N LEU A 188 -11.78 -2.87 11.19
CA LEU A 188 -11.67 -2.22 9.88
C LEU A 188 -10.29 -1.58 9.67
N ASN A 189 -9.74 -0.88 10.68
CA ASN A 189 -8.38 -0.32 10.63
C ASN A 189 -7.33 -1.41 10.36
N LEU A 190 -7.40 -2.53 11.08
CA LEU A 190 -6.51 -3.67 10.86
C LEU A 190 -6.61 -4.23 9.44
N CYS A 191 -7.82 -4.32 8.88
CA CYS A 191 -8.02 -4.79 7.50
C CYS A 191 -7.40 -3.83 6.48
N TYR A 192 -7.61 -2.51 6.63
CA TYR A 192 -6.98 -1.52 5.76
C TYR A 192 -5.46 -1.58 5.84
N SER A 193 -4.92 -1.65 7.05
CA SER A 193 -3.48 -1.70 7.23
C SER A 193 -2.88 -2.97 6.64
N ASN A 194 -3.49 -4.14 6.85
CA ASN A 194 -2.99 -5.40 6.29
C ASN A 194 -3.15 -5.49 4.77
N ALA A 195 -4.21 -4.90 4.21
CA ALA A 195 -4.33 -4.75 2.76
C ALA A 195 -3.20 -3.89 2.19
N ALA A 196 -2.84 -2.78 2.85
CA ALA A 196 -1.70 -1.94 2.47
C ALA A 196 -0.36 -2.70 2.54
N LEU A 197 -0.16 -3.53 3.58
CA LEU A 197 1.02 -4.40 3.68
C LEU A 197 1.13 -5.35 2.48
N CYS A 198 0.02 -5.98 2.07
CA CYS A 198 0.02 -6.88 0.92
C CYS A 198 0.43 -6.13 -0.36
N LEU A 199 -0.07 -4.91 -0.57
CA LEU A 199 0.29 -4.08 -1.72
C LEU A 199 1.78 -3.72 -1.72
N LEU A 200 2.36 -3.35 -0.57
CA LEU A 200 3.80 -3.08 -0.47
C LEU A 200 4.65 -4.30 -0.83
N HIS A 201 4.25 -5.49 -0.36
CA HIS A 201 4.94 -6.73 -0.75
C HIS A 201 4.79 -7.03 -2.23
N LEU A 202 3.60 -6.83 -2.82
CA LEU A 202 3.40 -7.03 -4.26
C LEU A 202 4.28 -6.09 -5.09
N VAL A 203 4.39 -4.81 -4.69
CA VAL A 203 5.29 -3.85 -5.35
C VAL A 203 6.74 -4.29 -5.24
N SER A 204 7.18 -4.78 -4.07
CA SER A 204 8.56 -5.27 -3.88
C SER A 204 8.91 -6.51 -4.70
N LEU A 205 7.91 -7.29 -5.13
CA LEU A 205 8.09 -8.49 -5.93
C LEU A 205 8.11 -8.21 -7.44
N LEU A 206 7.72 -7.00 -7.87
CA LEU A 206 7.78 -6.64 -9.27
C LEU A 206 9.24 -6.51 -9.69
N PRO A 207 9.64 -7.12 -10.83
CA PRO A 207 10.95 -6.83 -11.39
C PRO A 207 11.03 -5.32 -11.65
N ALA A 208 12.17 -4.72 -11.32
CA ALA A 208 12.50 -3.38 -11.78
C ALA A 208 12.55 -3.45 -13.31
N SER A 209 11.40 -3.29 -13.96
CA SER A 209 11.31 -3.20 -15.41
C SER A 209 12.30 -2.13 -15.85
N SER A 210 12.90 -2.33 -17.01
CA SER A 210 13.90 -1.48 -17.67
C SER A 210 13.36 -0.09 -18.07
N SER A 211 12.64 0.57 -17.17
CA SER A 211 12.25 1.97 -17.25
C SER A 211 13.50 2.82 -17.09
N LYS A 212 13.76 3.62 -18.12
CA LYS A 212 14.71 4.72 -18.08
C LYS A 212 14.44 5.57 -16.83
N ARG A 213 15.47 5.77 -15.99
CA ARG A 213 15.54 6.67 -14.83
C ARG A 213 14.37 6.58 -13.84
N GLY A 214 14.53 5.80 -12.78
CA GLY A 214 13.95 6.10 -11.45
C GLY A 214 12.42 6.11 -11.29
N THR A 215 11.63 6.00 -12.36
CA THR A 215 10.17 5.99 -12.32
C THR A 215 9.64 4.56 -12.25
N LEU A 216 8.84 4.28 -11.21
CA LEU A 216 8.03 3.06 -11.10
C LEU A 216 7.25 2.83 -12.40
N GLY A 217 7.16 1.58 -12.85
CA GLY A 217 6.24 1.23 -13.93
C GLY A 217 4.80 1.58 -13.54
N GLU A 218 3.97 1.97 -14.52
CA GLU A 218 2.55 2.31 -14.32
C GLU A 218 1.79 1.36 -13.37
N PRO A 219 1.88 0.01 -13.49
CA PRO A 219 1.17 -0.88 -12.57
C PRO A 219 1.69 -0.81 -11.13
N ALA A 220 2.99 -0.62 -10.94
CA ALA A 220 3.60 -0.46 -9.63
C ALA A 220 3.16 0.86 -8.99
N GLN A 221 3.14 1.95 -9.77
CA GLN A 221 2.65 3.25 -9.31
C GLN A 221 1.18 3.20 -8.88
N GLN A 222 0.31 2.53 -9.64
CA GLN A 222 -1.10 2.36 -9.29
C GLN A 222 -1.28 1.58 -7.97
N MET A 223 -0.49 0.52 -7.75
CA MET A 223 -0.50 -0.23 -6.49
C MET A 223 -0.03 0.61 -5.31
N VAL A 224 1.00 1.44 -5.49
CA VAL A 224 1.48 2.34 -4.45
C VAL A 224 0.45 3.42 -4.12
N LEU A 225 -0.21 4.02 -5.12
CA LEU A 225 -1.30 4.98 -4.90
C LEU A 225 -2.48 4.35 -4.15
N LEU A 226 -2.84 3.12 -4.49
CA LEU A 226 -3.87 2.37 -3.77
C LEU A 226 -3.45 2.06 -2.32
N CYS A 227 -2.16 1.76 -2.09
CA CYS A 227 -1.60 1.57 -0.76
C CYS A 227 -1.72 2.85 0.08
N ILE A 228 -1.35 4.02 -0.47
CA ILE A 228 -1.50 5.32 0.19
C ILE A 228 -2.95 5.57 0.58
N LYS A 229 -3.90 5.29 -0.32
CA LYS A 229 -5.33 5.43 -0.05
C LYS A 229 -5.77 4.60 1.15
N TYR A 230 -5.38 3.32 1.22
CA TYR A 230 -5.74 2.47 2.36
C TYR A 230 -5.06 2.89 3.65
N CYS A 231 -3.79 3.32 3.61
CA CYS A 231 -3.11 3.84 4.78
C CYS A 231 -3.77 5.12 5.32
N LYS A 232 -4.18 6.05 4.44
CA LYS A 232 -4.91 7.28 4.84
C LYS A 232 -6.23 6.94 5.54
N LEU A 233 -7.02 6.05 4.95
CA LEU A 233 -8.26 5.55 5.57
C LEU A 233 -8.01 4.87 6.93
N ALA A 234 -6.89 4.13 7.05
CA ALA A 234 -6.50 3.51 8.31
C ALA A 234 -6.13 4.56 9.39
N THR A 235 -5.37 5.60 9.02
CA THR A 235 -4.97 6.68 9.93
C THR A 235 -6.14 7.60 10.31
N GLU A 236 -7.15 7.74 9.45
CA GLU A 236 -8.39 8.45 9.78
C GLU A 236 -9.25 7.69 10.79
N LEU A 237 -9.23 6.34 10.74
CA LEU A 237 -9.94 5.51 11.69
C LEU A 237 -9.27 5.47 13.06
N ASP A 238 -7.94 5.38 13.07
CA ASP A 238 -7.09 5.31 14.25
C ASP A 238 -5.78 6.09 14.03
N PRO A 239 -5.74 7.37 14.48
CA PRO A 239 -4.56 8.20 14.37
C PRO A 239 -3.35 7.70 15.14
N ASN A 240 -3.54 6.84 16.14
CA ASN A 240 -2.48 6.36 17.03
C ASN A 240 -1.82 5.07 16.53
N TYR A 241 -2.34 4.49 15.45
CA TYR A 241 -1.85 3.21 14.94
C TYR A 241 -0.57 3.37 14.12
N ALA A 242 0.58 3.22 14.79
CA ALA A 242 1.91 3.43 14.24
C ALA A 242 2.19 2.64 12.94
N LYS A 243 1.76 1.37 12.84
CA LYS A 243 2.03 0.54 11.66
C LYS A 243 1.42 1.12 10.38
N SER A 244 0.28 1.79 10.45
CA SER A 244 -0.32 2.45 9.28
C SER A 244 0.44 3.68 8.85
N TRP A 245 0.92 4.51 9.79
CA TRP A 245 1.79 5.64 9.49
C TRP A 245 3.11 5.21 8.86
N PHE A 246 3.73 4.14 9.35
CA PHE A 246 4.95 3.62 8.76
C PHE A 246 4.74 3.05 7.35
N ARG A 247 3.65 2.32 7.13
CA ARG A 247 3.28 1.80 5.80
C ARG A 247 2.97 2.95 4.82
N LEU A 248 2.34 4.03 5.29
CA LEU A 248 2.12 5.25 4.51
C LEU A 248 3.45 5.88 4.10
N ALA A 249 4.38 6.05 5.04
CA ALA A 249 5.69 6.63 4.79
C ALA A 249 6.48 5.82 3.74
N LYS A 250 6.50 4.49 3.87
CA LYS A 250 7.10 3.59 2.88
C LYS A 250 6.48 3.77 1.48
N ALA A 251 5.15 3.86 1.40
CA ALA A 251 4.47 4.05 0.13
C ALA A 251 4.79 5.43 -0.51
N GLN A 252 4.86 6.50 0.27
CA GLN A 252 5.24 7.83 -0.19
C GLN A 252 6.70 7.89 -0.67
N ALA A 253 7.60 7.24 0.05
CA ALA A 253 9.01 7.15 -0.33
C ALA A 253 9.19 6.38 -1.65
N LEU A 254 8.37 5.36 -1.91
CA LEU A 254 8.36 4.66 -3.21
C LEU A 254 7.97 5.58 -4.37
N LEU A 255 7.10 6.57 -4.16
CA LEU A 255 6.74 7.58 -5.17
C LEU A 255 7.77 8.71 -5.31
N GLY A 256 8.82 8.73 -4.50
CA GLY A 256 9.78 9.84 -4.45
C GLY A 256 9.30 11.05 -3.63
N GLU A 257 8.15 10.97 -2.96
CA GLU A 257 7.62 12.03 -2.09
C GLU A 257 8.31 11.99 -0.70
N TYR A 258 9.62 12.26 -0.66
CA TYR A 258 10.42 12.08 0.56
C TYR A 258 9.99 13.00 1.71
N ASN A 259 9.60 14.24 1.42
CA ASN A 259 9.14 15.17 2.47
C ASN A 259 7.88 14.66 3.18
N ALA A 260 6.90 14.16 2.42
CA ALA A 260 5.69 13.60 2.99
C ALA A 260 5.98 12.28 3.73
N ALA A 261 6.89 11.45 3.18
CA ALA A 261 7.33 10.21 3.82
C ALA A 261 7.98 10.46 5.19
N ILE A 262 8.84 11.48 5.30
CA ILE A 262 9.50 11.86 6.56
C ILE A 262 8.46 12.26 7.60
N GLN A 263 7.49 13.12 7.25
CA GLN A 263 6.42 13.53 8.17
C GLN A 263 5.60 12.33 8.67
N SER A 264 5.20 11.43 7.77
CA SER A 264 4.46 10.22 8.13
C SER A 264 5.29 9.28 9.01
N GLY A 265 6.60 9.14 8.72
CA GLY A 265 7.52 8.31 9.50
C GLY A 265 7.79 8.87 10.90
N GLU A 266 7.91 10.20 11.04
CA GLU A 266 8.05 10.88 12.33
C GLU A 266 6.80 10.71 13.20
N ARG A 267 5.60 10.81 12.60
CA ARG A 267 4.34 10.48 13.29
C ARG A 267 4.32 9.04 13.77
N SER A 268 4.72 8.08 12.91
CA SER A 268 4.84 6.68 13.33
C SER A 268 5.79 6.50 14.51
N LEU A 269 6.95 7.17 14.48
CA LEU A 269 7.94 7.09 15.54
C LEU A 269 7.42 7.71 16.85
N SER A 270 6.71 8.83 16.76
CA SER A 270 6.06 9.48 17.89
C SER A 270 5.06 8.53 18.54
N CYS A 271 4.15 7.92 17.75
CA CYS A 271 3.20 6.94 18.27
C CYS A 271 3.88 5.74 18.94
N LEU A 272 4.96 5.20 18.35
CA LEU A 272 5.68 4.08 18.97
C LEU A 272 6.27 4.46 20.34
N LYS A 273 6.88 5.64 20.44
CA LYS A 273 7.49 6.12 21.68
C LYS A 273 6.46 6.42 22.77
N THR A 274 5.30 6.98 22.41
CA THR A 274 4.26 7.31 23.40
C THR A 274 3.53 6.09 23.94
N TYR A 275 3.31 5.06 23.12
CA TYR A 275 2.47 3.92 23.49
C TYR A 275 3.24 2.65 23.88
N PHE A 276 4.53 2.55 23.57
CA PHE A 276 5.30 1.30 23.75
C PHE A 276 6.71 1.50 24.32
N SER A 277 6.91 2.51 25.17
CA SER A 277 8.22 2.89 25.74
C SER A 277 8.99 1.73 26.40
N ASP A 278 8.30 0.72 26.95
CA ASP A 278 8.91 -0.31 27.79
C ASP A 278 8.94 -1.73 27.18
N ALA A 279 8.55 -1.89 25.90
CA ALA A 279 8.45 -3.20 25.25
C ALA A 279 9.67 -3.52 24.36
N PRO A 280 10.41 -4.62 24.60
CA PRO A 280 11.61 -4.96 23.83
C PRO A 280 11.32 -5.26 22.35
N GLU A 281 10.13 -5.78 22.04
CA GLU A 281 9.70 -5.99 20.64
C GLU A 281 9.60 -4.67 19.85
N CYS A 282 9.29 -3.56 20.52
CA CYS A 282 9.13 -2.25 19.90
C CYS A 282 10.46 -1.57 19.60
N GLU A 283 11.53 -1.93 20.29
CA GLU A 283 12.87 -1.39 20.02
C GLU A 283 13.33 -1.75 18.59
N SER A 284 13.05 -2.98 18.15
CA SER A 284 13.37 -3.43 16.79
C SER A 284 12.64 -2.61 15.72
N LEU A 285 11.36 -2.30 15.94
CA LEU A 285 10.53 -1.50 15.05
C LEU A 285 10.96 -0.03 15.04
N ILE A 286 11.27 0.54 16.21
CA ILE A 286 11.79 1.90 16.34
C ILE A 286 13.09 2.05 15.54
N ARG A 287 14.00 1.09 15.65
CA ARG A 287 15.25 1.07 14.91
C ARG A 287 15.02 1.00 13.40
N GLU A 288 14.08 0.16 12.94
CA GLU A 288 13.71 0.08 11.52
C GLU A 288 13.15 1.41 10.99
N VAL A 289 12.27 2.05 11.76
CA VAL A 289 11.68 3.35 11.40
C VAL A 289 12.76 4.43 11.33
N GLN A 290 13.66 4.49 12.32
CA GLN A 290 14.76 5.45 12.33
C GLN A 290 15.73 5.25 11.16
N SER A 291 16.08 4.00 10.84
CA SER A 291 16.92 3.68 9.69
C SER A 291 16.25 4.03 8.36
N SER A 292 14.93 3.86 8.26
CA SER A 292 14.18 4.27 7.07
C SER A 292 14.13 5.79 6.94
N LEU A 293 13.91 6.51 8.05
CA LEU A 293 13.90 7.97 8.09
C LEU A 293 15.25 8.59 7.69
N SER A 294 16.37 8.03 8.17
CA SER A 294 17.70 8.51 7.77
C SER A 294 17.93 8.30 6.26
N SER A 295 17.54 7.14 5.73
CA SER A 295 17.59 6.85 4.29
C SER A 295 16.74 7.84 3.48
N TRP A 296 15.50 8.13 3.90
CA TRP A 296 14.63 9.07 3.20
C TRP A 296 15.13 10.52 3.28
N ARG A 297 15.76 10.93 4.39
CA ARG A 297 16.38 12.26 4.51
C ARG A 297 17.54 12.43 3.54
N ILE A 298 18.42 11.42 3.44
CA ILE A 298 19.52 11.42 2.47
C ILE A 298 18.97 11.46 1.04
N ALA A 299 17.97 10.63 0.73
CA ALA A 299 17.35 10.60 -0.59
C ALA A 299 16.66 11.94 -0.95
N SER A 300 16.05 12.63 0.02
CA SER A 300 15.47 13.97 -0.19
C SER A 300 16.52 15.02 -0.55
N ILE A 301 17.65 15.02 0.14
CA ILE A 301 18.78 15.92 -0.13
C ILE A 301 19.35 15.63 -1.52
N GLU A 302 19.56 14.35 -1.84
CA GLU A 302 20.10 13.92 -3.14
C GLU A 302 19.14 14.28 -4.28
N ALA A 303 17.83 14.08 -4.11
CA ALA A 303 16.82 14.49 -5.09
C ALA A 303 16.85 16.01 -5.30
N SER A 304 16.89 16.80 -4.22
CA SER A 304 17.01 18.27 -4.29
C SER A 304 18.30 18.71 -4.98
N ARG A 305 19.42 18.01 -4.75
CA ARG A 305 20.70 18.27 -5.42
C ARG A 305 20.61 17.97 -6.92
N GLN A 306 20.01 16.84 -7.28
CA GLN A 306 19.83 16.45 -8.69
C GLN A 306 18.94 17.43 -9.44
N GLU A 307 17.84 17.89 -8.84
CA GLU A 307 16.99 18.94 -9.40
C GLU A 307 17.78 20.22 -9.66
N ARG A 308 18.58 20.68 -8.68
CA ARG A 308 19.45 21.85 -8.84
C ARG A 308 20.46 21.67 -9.98
N VAL A 309 21.08 20.49 -10.10
CA VAL A 309 22.03 20.18 -11.18
C VAL A 309 21.33 20.21 -12.54
N VAL A 310 20.12 19.63 -12.65
CA VAL A 310 19.35 19.65 -13.91
C VAL A 310 18.97 21.08 -14.30
N VAL A 311 18.49 21.88 -13.35
CA VAL A 311 18.17 23.30 -13.58
C VAL A 311 19.44 24.06 -13.98
N ARG A 312 20.55 23.86 -13.26
CA ARG A 312 21.85 24.45 -13.57
C ARG A 312 22.30 24.13 -14.99
N GLN A 313 22.22 22.86 -15.40
CA GLN A 313 22.58 22.42 -16.75
C GLN A 313 21.65 23.00 -17.81
N ALA A 314 20.34 23.07 -17.56
CA ALA A 314 19.38 23.66 -18.48
C ALA A 314 19.63 25.17 -18.68
N VAL A 315 19.96 25.88 -17.59
CA VAL A 315 20.34 27.29 -17.63
C VAL A 315 21.62 27.48 -18.45
N LEU A 316 22.69 26.72 -18.16
CA LEU A 316 23.95 26.79 -18.90
C LEU A 316 23.80 26.51 -20.40
N ARG A 317 22.95 25.54 -20.78
CA ARG A 317 22.65 25.26 -22.20
C ARG A 317 22.01 26.46 -22.90
N ARG A 318 21.01 27.09 -22.27
CA ARG A 318 20.38 28.29 -22.84
C ARG A 318 21.36 29.44 -23.04
N TYR A 319 22.30 29.62 -22.10
CA TYR A 319 23.35 30.65 -22.26
C TYR A 319 24.32 30.32 -23.40
N ARG A 320 24.72 29.04 -23.55
CA ARG A 320 25.54 28.60 -24.70
C ARG A 320 24.84 28.84 -26.03
N ASP A 321 23.53 28.65 -26.09
CA ASP A 321 22.74 28.85 -27.32
C ASP A 321 22.52 30.34 -27.66
N VAL A 322 22.55 31.23 -26.66
CA VAL A 322 22.40 32.70 -26.82
C VAL A 322 23.74 33.40 -27.09
N GLY A 323 24.85 32.80 -26.64
CA GLY A 323 26.19 33.37 -26.75
C GLY A 323 27.00 32.82 -27.92
N VAL A 324 27.17 33.61 -28.98
CA VAL A 324 28.38 33.58 -29.81
C VAL A 324 29.55 34.04 -28.92
N TRP A 325 30.13 33.12 -28.16
CA TRP A 325 31.39 33.34 -27.44
C TRP A 325 32.34 32.23 -27.89
N SER A 326 33.45 32.69 -28.44
CA SER A 326 34.50 31.96 -29.12
C SER A 326 34.96 30.73 -28.36
N ASP A 327 35.20 29.66 -29.13
CA ASP A 327 36.07 28.54 -28.78
C ASP A 327 37.34 29.09 -28.12
N ASP A 328 37.46 28.92 -26.81
CA ASP A 328 38.72 28.63 -26.16
C ASP A 328 38.40 27.73 -24.97
N ASP A 329 39.01 26.54 -25.02
CA ASP A 329 38.93 25.46 -24.06
C ASP A 329 39.19 25.95 -22.63
N ASP A 330 38.35 25.54 -21.67
CA ASP A 330 38.83 24.92 -20.41
C ASP A 330 37.67 24.55 -19.45
N ASP A 331 37.90 23.46 -18.72
CA ASP A 331 37.04 22.71 -17.79
C ASP A 331 36.57 23.50 -16.55
N ASP A 332 35.75 24.54 -16.72
CA ASP A 332 35.27 25.34 -15.58
C ASP A 332 33.89 24.86 -15.05
N GLU A 333 33.93 23.98 -14.05
CA GLU A 333 32.81 23.64 -13.16
C GLU A 333 32.23 24.87 -12.41
N ASP A 334 32.88 26.05 -12.51
CA ASP A 334 32.57 27.32 -11.83
C ASP A 334 32.15 28.46 -12.78
N ALA A 335 31.85 28.18 -14.06
CA ALA A 335 31.49 29.20 -15.05
C ALA A 335 30.24 30.06 -14.69
N ILE A 336 29.44 29.66 -13.69
CA ILE A 336 28.30 30.46 -13.20
C ILE A 336 28.73 31.62 -12.32
N GLU A 337 29.78 31.46 -11.52
CA GLU A 337 30.27 32.52 -10.63
C GLU A 337 31.03 33.61 -11.40
N LYS A 338 31.50 33.29 -12.61
CA LYS A 338 32.15 34.24 -13.54
C LYS A 338 31.16 35.05 -14.38
N ILE A 339 29.84 34.90 -14.19
CA ILE A 339 28.85 35.67 -14.96
C ILE A 339 28.84 37.12 -14.44
N PRO A 340 29.18 38.12 -15.27
CA PRO A 340 29.06 39.51 -14.86
C PRO A 340 27.59 39.84 -14.59
N ILE A 341 27.30 40.49 -13.46
CA ILE A 341 25.95 40.93 -13.07
C ILE A 341 25.31 41.82 -14.17
N SER A 342 26.13 42.43 -15.04
CA SER A 342 25.69 43.23 -16.18
C SER A 342 25.07 42.43 -17.35
N VAL A 343 25.10 41.10 -17.32
CA VAL A 343 24.46 40.23 -18.34
C VAL A 343 23.01 39.89 -17.97
N TRP A 344 22.51 40.39 -16.83
CA TRP A 344 21.06 40.39 -16.54
C TRP A 344 20.34 41.39 -17.46
N SER A 345 20.17 41.02 -18.73
CA SER A 345 19.23 41.69 -19.63
C SER A 345 17.81 41.25 -19.29
N ASN A 346 16.85 42.19 -19.34
CA ASN A 346 15.42 41.91 -19.25
C ASN A 346 14.94 40.89 -20.31
N ASP A 347 15.75 40.62 -21.34
CA ASP A 347 15.50 39.58 -22.34
C ASP A 347 15.43 38.17 -21.72
N LEU A 348 16.11 37.92 -20.60
CA LEU A 348 16.00 36.65 -19.84
C LEU A 348 14.60 36.46 -19.23
N ALA A 349 13.86 37.55 -19.02
CA ALA A 349 12.49 37.57 -18.52
C ALA A 349 11.44 37.77 -19.63
N ALA A 350 11.83 37.89 -20.90
CA ALA A 350 10.93 38.26 -22.00
C ALA A 350 9.78 37.27 -22.26
N ASN A 351 9.86 36.03 -21.74
CA ASN A 351 8.80 35.02 -21.81
C ASN A 351 8.18 34.67 -20.44
N MET A 352 8.56 35.38 -19.37
CA MET A 352 7.88 35.30 -18.08
C MET A 352 6.83 36.40 -18.06
N MET A 353 5.58 36.09 -17.67
CA MET A 353 4.58 37.13 -17.48
C MET A 353 5.10 38.13 -16.46
N SER A 354 4.86 39.42 -16.69
CA SER A 354 5.21 40.42 -15.67
C SER A 354 4.43 40.11 -14.39
N LEU A 355 4.98 40.40 -13.20
CA LEU A 355 4.27 40.18 -11.93
C LEU A 355 2.86 40.83 -11.94
N HIS A 356 2.71 41.95 -12.67
CA HIS A 356 1.43 42.61 -12.86
C HIS A 356 0.44 41.77 -13.68
N GLU A 357 0.92 41.13 -14.74
CA GLU A 357 0.16 40.26 -15.64
C GLU A 357 -0.21 38.92 -14.98
N GLU A 358 0.68 38.37 -14.14
CA GLU A 358 0.38 37.21 -13.28
C GLU A 358 -0.71 37.55 -12.26
N LEU A 359 -0.57 38.67 -11.53
CA LEU A 359 -1.56 39.11 -10.54
C LEU A 359 -2.94 39.39 -11.18
N GLU A 360 -2.97 39.98 -12.37
CA GLU A 360 -4.21 40.24 -13.11
C GLU A 360 -4.84 38.94 -13.67
N ALA A 361 -4.03 37.98 -14.14
CA ALA A 361 -4.49 36.67 -14.58
C ALA A 361 -5.10 35.82 -13.43
N PHE A 362 -4.62 36.01 -12.20
CA PHE A 362 -5.16 35.35 -11.00
C PHE A 362 -6.22 36.18 -10.24
N GLY A 363 -6.54 37.38 -10.72
CA GLY A 363 -7.58 38.24 -10.14
C GLY A 363 -7.19 38.91 -8.81
N GLU A 364 -5.90 38.95 -8.47
CA GLU A 364 -5.37 39.59 -7.27
C GLU A 364 -4.83 40.98 -7.62
N LYS A 365 -5.17 42.01 -6.82
CA LYS A 365 -4.60 43.36 -7.00
C LYS A 365 -3.41 43.56 -6.08
N MET A 366 -2.33 44.12 -6.64
CA MET A 366 -1.11 44.46 -5.89
C MET A 366 -1.46 45.40 -4.72
N PRO A 367 -1.00 45.13 -3.48
CA PRO A 367 -1.30 45.99 -2.35
C PRO A 367 -0.72 47.39 -2.57
N GLU A 368 -1.57 48.40 -2.65
CA GLU A 368 -1.13 49.80 -2.73
C GLU A 368 -0.30 50.14 -1.47
N PRO A 369 0.89 50.76 -1.62
CA PRO A 369 1.68 51.19 -0.48
C PRO A 369 0.85 52.19 0.34
N SER A 370 0.63 51.86 1.61
CA SER A 370 -0.19 52.66 2.52
C SER A 370 0.46 54.02 2.76
N VAL A 371 0.02 55.02 2.00
CA VAL A 371 0.33 56.43 2.28
C VAL A 371 -0.42 56.81 3.55
N SER A 372 0.26 56.62 4.69
CA SER A 372 -0.21 57.06 6.00
C SER A 372 -0.32 58.58 6.00
N ARG A 373 -1.53 59.07 5.82
CA ARG A 373 -1.85 60.50 5.82
C ARG A 373 -2.14 60.93 7.26
N SER A 374 -1.12 61.34 8.01
CA SER A 374 -1.29 62.31 9.09
C SER A 374 -0.55 63.59 8.71
N GLY A 375 -1.26 64.70 8.81
CA GLY A 375 -0.95 65.91 8.06
C GLY A 375 0.03 66.89 8.69
N ARG A 376 0.42 67.83 7.83
CA ARG A 376 0.87 69.22 8.08
C ARG A 376 2.29 69.46 8.61
N GLY A 377 3.10 70.03 7.72
CA GLY A 377 4.23 70.89 8.08
C GLY A 377 5.32 70.83 7.02
N GLY A 378 5.42 71.84 6.17
CA GLY A 378 6.28 71.81 4.99
C GLY A 378 7.78 71.84 5.28
N SER A 379 8.56 71.31 4.33
CA SER A 379 9.72 71.99 3.75
C SER A 379 10.26 71.14 2.60
N ARG A 380 10.56 71.77 1.47
CA ARG A 380 11.25 71.15 0.33
C ARG A 380 12.67 70.79 0.77
N ILE A 381 13.06 69.52 0.67
CA ILE A 381 14.48 69.15 0.59
C ILE A 381 14.62 68.00 -0.43
N ASN A 382 15.33 68.31 -1.53
CA ASN A 382 15.93 67.34 -2.42
C ASN A 382 16.93 66.47 -1.63
N SER A 383 16.78 65.15 -1.66
CA SER A 383 17.87 64.25 -1.27
C SER A 383 17.98 63.11 -2.27
N ARG A 384 18.97 63.29 -3.15
CA ARG A 384 19.60 62.27 -3.99
C ARG A 384 19.94 61.03 -3.16
N LEU A 385 19.70 59.85 -3.72
CA LEU A 385 20.24 58.57 -3.25
C LEU A 385 21.77 58.67 -3.17
N SER A 386 22.33 58.38 -2.01
CA SER A 386 23.78 58.31 -1.77
C SER A 386 24.29 56.94 -2.19
N THR A 387 25.15 56.93 -3.21
CA THR A 387 26.02 55.82 -3.60
C THR A 387 27.01 55.52 -2.47
N ILE A 388 27.15 54.24 -2.12
CA ILE A 388 28.15 53.72 -1.18
C ILE A 388 29.53 53.93 -1.82
N GLN A 389 30.45 54.59 -1.12
CA GLN A 389 31.84 54.76 -1.55
C GLN A 389 32.68 53.58 -1.01
N ASP A 390 33.38 52.93 -1.92
CA ASP A 390 34.45 51.98 -1.62
C ASP A 390 35.67 52.77 -1.12
N GLU A 391 36.16 52.43 0.08
CA GLU A 391 37.46 52.86 0.59
C GLU A 391 38.52 51.88 0.07
N ASP A 392 39.39 52.33 -0.83
CA ASP A 392 40.81 51.93 -0.93
C ASP A 392 41.52 52.64 -2.11
N SER A 393 42.80 52.98 -1.92
CA SER A 393 43.78 53.57 -2.88
C SER A 393 43.74 55.11 -2.93
N GLU A 394 44.80 55.93 -2.85
CA GLU A 394 46.27 55.87 -3.01
C GLU A 394 46.81 57.22 -2.45
N MET A 395 47.93 57.30 -1.72
CA MET A 395 49.30 57.60 -2.21
C MET A 395 49.46 58.92 -3.02
N GLY A 396 50.39 59.77 -2.55
CA GLY A 396 50.98 60.93 -3.27
C GLY A 396 50.21 62.24 -3.07
N GLU A 397 50.78 63.38 -2.70
CA GLU A 397 52.16 63.91 -2.79
C GLU A 397 52.62 64.57 -1.48
#